data_AF-A0A2E2TMM5-F1
#
_entry.id   AF-A0A2E2TMM5-F1
#
_cell.length_a   1.000
_cell.length_b   1.000
_cell.length_c   1.000
_cell.angle_alpha   90.00
_cell.angle_beta   90.00
_cell.angle_gamma   90.00
#
_symmetry.space_group_name_H-M   'P 1'
#
loop_
_entity.id
_entity.type
_entity.pdbx_description
1 polymer ?
#
loop_
_entity_poly.entity_id
_entity_poly.type
_entity_poly.pdbx_seq_one_letter_code
_entity_poly.pdbx_strand_id
1 'polypeptide(L)'
;MESQKRAIILHGWASGPDDCWLPWMARELEKEGFVVEVPQMPDPKHPDVPVWVSILSETVKNPDENTYFVGHSMGCFVILKYLESLNTNDSIGGVVCVGGHLGRDKWPALNLEKIKRFAPQVFGIFSDNDYYIPLEMEERYREWGAQTLVLHDKGHFSRKEDITELPEARDALLELSR
;
A
#
# COMPACT_ATOMS: atom_id res chain seq x y z
N MET A 1 3.87 -23.49 -15.78
CA MET A 1 4.78 -22.69 -14.96
C MET A 1 3.91 -21.63 -14.34
N GLU A 2 3.69 -21.68 -13.02
CA GLU A 2 3.04 -20.57 -12.34
C GLU A 2 3.89 -19.33 -12.55
N SER A 3 3.25 -18.23 -12.94
CA SER A 3 3.88 -16.92 -13.01
C SER A 3 4.36 -16.52 -11.62
N GLN A 4 5.59 -16.04 -11.55
CA GLN A 4 6.20 -15.65 -10.28
C GLN A 4 5.48 -14.41 -9.71
N LYS A 5 5.02 -14.51 -8.46
CA LYS A 5 4.37 -13.38 -7.76
C LYS A 5 5.37 -12.26 -7.52
N ARG A 6 4.91 -11.01 -7.64
CA ARG A 6 5.69 -9.81 -7.35
C ARG A 6 4.98 -8.94 -6.32
N ALA A 7 5.73 -8.30 -5.44
CA ALA A 7 5.21 -7.36 -4.47
C ALA A 7 5.96 -6.03 -4.55
N ILE A 8 5.23 -4.93 -4.68
CA ILE A 8 5.79 -3.58 -4.70
C ILE A 8 5.40 -2.88 -3.39
N ILE A 9 6.39 -2.46 -2.61
CA ILE A 9 6.21 -1.84 -1.30
C ILE A 9 6.57 -0.35 -1.37
N LEU A 10 5.62 0.54 -1.03
CA LEU A 10 5.82 1.99 -1.04
C LEU A 10 5.84 2.59 0.36
N HIS A 11 6.89 3.37 0.63
CA HIS A 11 7.06 4.12 1.88
C HIS A 11 6.17 5.37 1.96
N GLY A 12 6.01 5.91 3.17
CA GLY A 12 5.26 7.13 3.45
C GLY A 12 6.05 8.43 3.24
N TRP A 13 5.41 9.55 3.63
CA TRP A 13 6.04 10.88 3.67
C TRP A 13 7.27 10.85 4.60
N ALA A 14 8.38 11.46 4.16
CA ALA A 14 9.63 11.66 4.90
C ALA A 14 10.30 10.34 5.32
N SER A 15 9.89 9.26 4.69
CA SER A 15 10.38 7.90 4.91
C SER A 15 11.16 7.40 3.67
N GLY A 16 11.61 6.16 3.70
CA GLY A 16 12.37 5.51 2.64
C GLY A 16 12.20 4.00 2.66
N PRO A 17 12.81 3.28 1.71
CA PRO A 17 12.68 1.82 1.59
C PRO A 17 13.28 1.06 2.79
N ASP A 18 14.29 1.64 3.44
CA ASP A 18 14.97 1.05 4.60
C ASP A 18 14.30 1.37 5.95
N ASP A 19 13.11 1.96 5.93
CA ASP A 19 12.46 2.54 7.10
C ASP A 19 11.40 1.62 7.74
N CYS A 20 11.16 1.83 9.04
CA CYS A 20 10.14 1.12 9.83
C CYS A 20 10.17 -0.41 9.62
N TRP A 21 9.03 -0.99 9.25
CA TRP A 21 8.81 -2.41 9.03
C TRP A 21 8.96 -2.85 7.55
N LEU A 22 9.24 -1.92 6.64
CA LEU A 22 9.32 -2.21 5.20
C LEU A 22 10.45 -3.20 4.87
N PRO A 23 11.67 -3.08 5.42
CA PRO A 23 12.72 -4.07 5.19
C PRO A 23 12.39 -5.46 5.72
N TRP A 24 11.68 -5.53 6.85
CA TRP A 24 11.22 -6.78 7.40
C TRP A 24 10.17 -7.42 6.48
N MET A 25 9.19 -6.64 6.03
CA MET A 25 8.15 -7.09 5.10
C MET A 25 8.76 -7.63 3.81
N ALA A 26 9.72 -6.90 3.23
CA ALA A 26 10.38 -7.34 1.99
C ALA A 26 11.04 -8.70 2.15
N ARG A 27 11.86 -8.89 3.21
CA ARG A 27 12.53 -10.16 3.48
C ARG A 27 11.55 -11.31 3.72
N GLU A 28 10.43 -11.05 4.38
CA GLU A 28 9.43 -12.08 4.65
C GLU A 28 8.71 -12.52 3.38
N LEU A 29 8.33 -11.59 2.51
CA LEU A 29 7.71 -11.93 1.23
C LEU A 29 8.69 -12.65 0.27
N GLU A 30 9.97 -12.29 0.28
CA GLU A 30 11.00 -12.98 -0.50
C GLU A 30 11.13 -14.46 -0.07
N LYS A 31 11.00 -14.76 1.24
CA LYS A 31 10.99 -16.15 1.75
C LYS A 31 9.80 -16.95 1.23
N GLU A 32 8.67 -16.28 0.99
CA GLU A 32 7.46 -16.85 0.40
C GLU A 32 7.51 -16.89 -1.15
N GLY A 33 8.65 -16.54 -1.75
CA GLY A 33 8.91 -16.68 -3.19
C GLY A 33 8.50 -15.49 -4.04
N PHE A 34 8.09 -14.37 -3.44
CA PHE A 34 7.80 -13.14 -4.17
C PHE A 34 9.09 -12.48 -4.67
N VAL A 35 9.01 -11.87 -5.87
CA VAL A 35 9.98 -10.83 -6.27
C VAL A 35 9.54 -9.52 -5.64
N VAL A 36 10.36 -8.95 -4.77
CA VAL A 36 9.99 -7.74 -4.03
C VAL A 36 10.76 -6.52 -4.54
N GLU A 37 10.05 -5.42 -4.75
CA GLU A 37 10.63 -4.12 -5.09
C GLU A 37 10.17 -3.05 -4.09
N VAL A 38 11.11 -2.30 -3.53
CA VAL A 38 10.85 -1.20 -2.60
C VAL A 38 11.48 0.08 -3.15
N PRO A 39 10.84 0.75 -4.12
CA PRO A 39 11.44 1.92 -4.77
C PRO A 39 11.62 3.09 -3.79
N GLN A 40 12.78 3.75 -3.85
CA GLN A 40 12.98 5.04 -3.20
C GLN A 40 12.28 6.12 -4.01
N MET A 41 11.30 6.79 -3.40
CA MET A 41 10.62 7.90 -4.04
C MET A 41 11.39 9.22 -3.85
N PRO A 42 11.41 10.12 -4.85
CA PRO A 42 12.17 11.36 -4.80
C PRO A 42 11.54 12.39 -3.84
N ASP A 43 12.41 13.20 -3.22
CA ASP A 43 12.06 14.24 -2.24
C ASP A 43 10.94 13.83 -1.27
N PRO A 44 11.15 12.82 -0.41
CA PRO A 44 10.11 12.33 0.47
C PRO A 44 9.62 13.35 1.48
N LYS A 45 10.35 14.44 1.72
CA LYS A 45 9.92 15.53 2.59
C LYS A 45 8.97 16.50 1.91
N HIS A 46 8.96 16.57 0.58
CA HIS A 46 8.04 17.37 -0.23
C HIS A 46 7.48 16.55 -1.40
N PRO A 47 6.63 15.56 -1.11
CA PRO A 47 6.21 14.60 -2.11
C PRO A 47 5.39 15.23 -3.23
N ASP A 48 5.77 14.89 -4.46
CA ASP A 48 5.03 15.19 -5.68
C ASP A 48 4.34 13.90 -6.15
N VAL A 49 3.02 13.83 -5.95
CA VAL A 49 2.22 12.63 -6.25
C VAL A 49 2.31 12.24 -7.73
N PRO A 50 2.12 13.15 -8.71
CA PRO A 50 2.37 12.83 -10.11
C PRO A 50 3.74 12.21 -10.39
N VAL A 51 4.82 12.74 -9.81
CA VAL A 51 6.17 12.18 -9.97
C VAL A 51 6.26 10.78 -9.37
N TRP A 52 5.74 10.58 -8.15
CA TRP A 52 5.76 9.27 -7.49
C TRP A 52 4.94 8.22 -8.26
N VAL A 53 3.79 8.60 -8.81
CA VAL A 53 2.98 7.73 -9.68
C VAL A 53 3.74 7.37 -10.95
N SER A 54 4.50 8.30 -11.55
CA SER A 54 5.34 8.01 -12.71
C SER A 54 6.43 6.97 -12.40
N ILE A 55 7.14 7.14 -11.28
CA ILE A 55 8.16 6.19 -10.83
C ILE A 55 7.55 4.81 -10.54
N LEU A 56 6.38 4.78 -9.89
CA LEU A 56 5.66 3.53 -9.65
C LEU A 56 5.27 2.84 -10.97
N SER A 57 4.77 3.61 -11.94
CA SER A 57 4.42 3.09 -13.28
C SER A 57 5.64 2.50 -13.99
N GLU A 58 6.80 3.16 -13.95
CA GLU A 58 8.05 2.67 -14.54
C GLU A 58 8.61 1.42 -13.84
N THR A 59 8.40 1.32 -12.53
CA THR A 59 8.79 0.16 -11.71
C THR A 59 7.94 -1.06 -12.07
N VAL A 60 6.61 -0.89 -12.06
CA VAL A 60 5.65 -1.99 -12.28
C VAL A 60 5.59 -2.41 -13.75
N LYS A 61 5.63 -1.44 -14.68
CA LYS A 61 5.42 -1.59 -16.13
C LYS A 61 4.04 -2.17 -16.47
N ASN A 62 3.90 -3.49 -16.36
CA ASN A 62 2.70 -4.23 -16.74
C ASN A 62 2.21 -5.03 -15.53
N PRO A 63 1.33 -4.45 -14.69
CA PRO A 63 0.73 -5.19 -13.59
C PRO A 63 -0.24 -6.26 -14.10
N ASP A 64 -0.29 -7.38 -13.41
CA ASP A 64 -1.14 -8.54 -13.69
C ASP A 64 -1.69 -9.16 -12.39
N GLU A 65 -2.40 -10.28 -12.47
CA GLU A 65 -3.00 -10.94 -11.32
C GLU A 65 -1.98 -11.47 -10.30
N ASN A 66 -0.71 -11.54 -10.67
CA ASN A 66 0.40 -11.94 -9.80
C ASN A 66 1.16 -10.74 -9.22
N THR A 67 0.64 -9.52 -9.45
CA THR A 67 1.19 -8.27 -8.96
C THR A 67 0.44 -7.80 -7.72
N TYR A 68 1.18 -7.57 -6.63
CA TYR A 68 0.64 -7.15 -5.34
C TYR A 68 1.31 -5.85 -4.88
N PHE A 69 0.57 -5.05 -4.12
CA PHE A 69 1.06 -3.79 -3.59
C PHE A 69 0.92 -3.71 -2.07
N VAL A 70 1.91 -3.08 -1.42
CA VAL A 70 1.87 -2.72 -0.01
C VAL A 70 2.19 -1.24 0.11
N GLY A 71 1.29 -0.46 0.68
CA GLY A 71 1.52 0.95 0.95
C GLY A 71 1.60 1.22 2.44
N HIS A 72 2.51 2.12 2.84
CA HIS A 72 2.45 2.79 4.14
C HIS A 72 2.04 4.24 3.96
N SER A 73 1.03 4.68 4.70
CA SER A 73 0.60 6.08 4.75
C SER A 73 0.33 6.66 3.35
N MET A 74 1.10 7.66 2.94
CA MET A 74 1.02 8.25 1.60
C MET A 74 1.34 7.26 0.47
N GLY A 75 2.15 6.23 0.73
CA GLY A 75 2.40 5.15 -0.22
C GLY A 75 1.11 4.46 -0.66
N CYS A 76 0.14 4.27 0.26
CA CYS A 76 -1.20 3.78 -0.07
C CYS A 76 -1.87 4.68 -1.11
N PHE A 77 -1.89 5.98 -0.86
CA PHE A 77 -2.54 6.94 -1.75
C PHE A 77 -1.89 6.95 -3.14
N VAL A 78 -0.57 6.89 -3.23
CA VAL A 78 0.16 6.82 -4.51
C VAL A 78 -0.17 5.54 -5.27
N ILE A 79 -0.18 4.38 -4.61
CA ILE A 79 -0.59 3.10 -5.22
C ILE A 79 -2.01 3.22 -5.77
N LEU A 80 -2.96 3.68 -4.97
CA LEU A 80 -4.35 3.81 -5.39
C LEU A 80 -4.52 4.82 -6.53
N LYS A 81 -3.73 5.91 -6.54
CA LYS A 81 -3.71 6.89 -7.63
C LYS A 81 -3.13 6.31 -8.92
N TYR A 82 -2.08 5.50 -8.83
CA TYR A 82 -1.54 4.75 -9.95
C TYR A 82 -2.60 3.80 -10.53
N LEU A 83 -3.28 3.02 -9.69
CA LEU A 83 -4.35 2.12 -10.13
C LEU A 83 -5.51 2.86 -10.79
N GLU A 84 -5.88 4.03 -10.27
CA GLU A 84 -6.87 4.92 -10.90
C GLU A 84 -6.42 5.39 -12.30
N SER A 85 -5.11 5.53 -12.54
CA SER A 85 -4.59 5.98 -13.84
C SER A 85 -4.60 4.91 -14.92
N LEU A 86 -4.67 3.64 -14.54
CA LEU A 86 -4.61 2.51 -15.48
C LEU A 86 -5.84 2.48 -16.40
N ASN A 87 -5.61 2.06 -17.64
CA ASN A 87 -6.62 1.87 -18.66
C ASN A 87 -6.43 0.48 -19.30
N THR A 88 -6.44 -0.55 -18.48
CA THR A 88 -6.43 -1.97 -18.92
C THR A 88 -7.77 -2.64 -18.55
N ASN A 89 -7.94 -3.91 -18.90
CA ASN A 89 -8.98 -4.78 -18.34
C ASN A 89 -8.39 -5.81 -17.36
N ASP A 90 -7.07 -5.87 -17.23
CA ASP A 90 -6.38 -6.78 -16.32
C ASP A 90 -6.52 -6.32 -14.87
N SER A 91 -6.65 -7.27 -13.96
CA SER A 91 -6.71 -7.02 -12.52
C SER A 91 -5.39 -7.37 -11.86
N ILE A 92 -5.12 -6.74 -10.72
CA ILE A 92 -3.99 -7.10 -9.86
C ILE A 92 -4.40 -8.12 -8.80
N GLY A 93 -3.42 -8.78 -8.19
CA GLY A 93 -3.65 -9.77 -7.15
C GLY A 93 -4.24 -9.17 -5.87
N GLY A 94 -3.73 -8.01 -5.44
CA GLY A 94 -4.29 -7.29 -4.31
C GLY A 94 -3.45 -6.13 -3.77
N VAL A 95 -4.03 -5.37 -2.84
CA VAL A 95 -3.39 -4.21 -2.20
C VAL A 95 -3.56 -4.27 -0.69
N VAL A 96 -2.46 -4.12 0.05
CA VAL A 96 -2.47 -3.87 1.50
C VAL A 96 -2.12 -2.40 1.76
N CYS A 97 -2.99 -1.67 2.45
CA CYS A 97 -2.81 -0.28 2.84
C CYS A 97 -2.66 -0.17 4.36
N VAL A 98 -1.49 0.23 4.86
CA VAL A 98 -1.23 0.45 6.29
C VAL A 98 -1.26 1.94 6.59
N GLY A 99 -2.22 2.39 7.41
CA GLY A 99 -2.41 3.82 7.72
C GLY A 99 -2.71 4.67 6.48
N GLY A 100 -3.40 4.12 5.48
CA GLY A 100 -3.69 4.81 4.22
C GLY A 100 -4.86 5.80 4.30
N HIS A 101 -4.85 6.85 3.47
CA HIS A 101 -6.01 7.73 3.27
C HIS A 101 -6.55 7.65 1.84
N LEU A 102 -7.85 7.86 1.66
CA LEU A 102 -8.51 7.87 0.34
C LEU A 102 -8.62 9.27 -0.31
N GLY A 103 -8.02 10.28 0.31
CA GLY A 103 -7.94 11.68 -0.16
C GLY A 103 -7.79 12.66 1.01
N ARG A 104 -7.29 13.87 0.75
CA ARG A 104 -7.11 14.98 1.73
C ARG A 104 -7.27 16.34 1.02
N ASP A 105 -7.32 17.44 1.76
CA ASP A 105 -7.52 18.80 1.20
C ASP A 105 -6.61 19.15 0.00
N LYS A 106 -5.32 18.74 0.04
CA LYS A 106 -4.35 18.98 -1.05
C LYS A 106 -4.43 17.95 -2.18
N TRP A 107 -5.04 16.78 -1.95
CA TRP A 107 -5.06 15.67 -2.91
C TRP A 107 -6.48 15.18 -3.15
N PRO A 108 -6.97 15.32 -4.40
CA PRO A 108 -8.37 15.05 -4.71
C PRO A 108 -8.75 13.62 -4.34
N ALA A 109 -10.04 13.45 -4.01
CA ALA A 109 -10.61 12.15 -3.75
C ALA A 109 -10.38 11.19 -4.92
N LEU A 110 -10.14 9.92 -4.58
CA LEU A 110 -9.95 8.84 -5.55
C LEU A 110 -11.30 8.37 -6.13
N ASN A 111 -11.28 7.98 -7.40
CA ASN A 111 -12.36 7.25 -8.05
C ASN A 111 -12.28 5.77 -7.66
N LEU A 112 -12.84 5.47 -6.49
CA LEU A 112 -12.83 4.15 -5.88
C LEU A 112 -13.52 3.07 -6.75
N GLU A 113 -14.54 3.44 -7.53
CA GLU A 113 -15.20 2.54 -8.46
C GLU A 113 -14.27 2.10 -9.60
N LYS A 114 -13.46 3.03 -10.14
CA LYS A 114 -12.45 2.69 -11.13
C LYS A 114 -11.41 1.77 -10.52
N ILE A 115 -10.88 2.12 -9.33
CA ILE A 115 -9.85 1.32 -8.66
C ILE A 115 -10.36 -0.09 -8.34
N LYS A 116 -11.59 -0.24 -7.85
CA LYS A 116 -12.18 -1.54 -7.49
C LYS A 116 -12.26 -2.52 -8.65
N ARG A 117 -12.39 -2.03 -9.90
CA ARG A 117 -12.35 -2.88 -11.10
C ARG A 117 -10.97 -3.51 -11.32
N PHE A 118 -9.92 -2.79 -10.95
CA PHE A 118 -8.52 -3.21 -11.12
C PHE A 118 -7.98 -3.97 -9.91
N ALA A 119 -8.35 -3.53 -8.72
CA ALA A 119 -7.95 -4.11 -7.44
C ALA A 119 -9.19 -4.61 -6.71
N PRO A 120 -9.71 -5.80 -7.06
CA PRO A 120 -10.90 -6.36 -6.42
C PRO A 120 -10.64 -6.69 -4.94
N GLN A 121 -9.38 -6.91 -4.57
CA GLN A 121 -8.96 -7.25 -3.22
C GLN A 121 -8.11 -6.13 -2.61
N VAL A 122 -8.69 -5.41 -1.65
CA VAL A 122 -7.98 -4.39 -0.88
C VAL A 122 -8.15 -4.67 0.60
N PHE A 123 -7.04 -4.57 1.34
CA PHE A 123 -6.98 -4.77 2.78
C PHE A 123 -6.42 -3.50 3.44
N GLY A 124 -7.17 -2.89 4.37
CA GLY A 124 -6.74 -1.73 5.14
C GLY A 124 -6.33 -2.11 6.57
N ILE A 125 -5.18 -1.63 7.04
CA ILE A 125 -4.72 -1.79 8.42
C ILE A 125 -4.63 -0.41 9.06
N PHE A 126 -5.27 -0.23 10.21
CA PHE A 126 -5.38 1.05 10.92
C PHE A 126 -4.97 0.90 12.38
N SER A 127 -4.53 2.00 13.01
CA SER A 127 -4.29 2.05 14.45
C SER A 127 -5.37 2.90 15.11
N ASP A 128 -5.84 2.50 16.28
CA ASP A 128 -6.84 3.27 17.03
C ASP A 128 -6.31 4.56 17.67
N ASN A 129 -4.99 4.75 17.67
CA ASN A 129 -4.31 5.96 18.14
C ASN A 129 -3.41 6.62 17.09
N ASP A 130 -3.69 6.42 15.79
CA ASP A 130 -2.96 7.08 14.71
C ASP A 130 -3.16 8.60 14.76
N TYR A 131 -2.07 9.35 14.93
CA TYR A 131 -2.07 10.80 15.09
C TYR A 131 -2.13 11.57 13.76
N TYR A 132 -2.08 10.88 12.62
CA TYR A 132 -2.25 11.47 11.29
C TYR A 132 -3.50 10.98 10.57
N ILE A 133 -3.91 9.74 10.79
CA ILE A 133 -5.01 9.08 10.09
C ILE A 133 -6.15 8.86 11.08
N PRO A 134 -7.23 9.65 10.99
CA PRO A 134 -8.37 9.46 11.88
C PRO A 134 -8.99 8.08 11.64
N LEU A 135 -9.47 7.42 12.70
CA LEU A 135 -9.98 6.05 12.65
C LEU A 135 -11.22 5.93 11.74
N GLU A 136 -11.97 7.03 11.53
CA GLU A 136 -13.06 7.15 10.56
C GLU A 136 -12.63 6.80 9.12
N MET A 137 -11.32 6.85 8.82
CA MET A 137 -10.81 6.37 7.54
C MET A 137 -11.01 4.86 7.35
N GLU A 138 -10.99 4.08 8.42
CA GLU A 138 -11.30 2.64 8.41
C GLU A 138 -12.73 2.40 7.89
N GLU A 139 -13.70 3.19 8.37
CA GLU A 139 -15.09 3.09 7.96
C GLU A 139 -15.22 3.35 6.46
N ARG A 140 -14.49 4.34 5.94
CA ARG A 140 -14.46 4.65 4.50
C ARG A 140 -13.87 3.52 3.65
N TYR A 141 -12.88 2.79 4.17
CA TYR A 141 -12.35 1.59 3.51
C TYR A 141 -13.39 0.47 3.51
N ARG A 142 -14.11 0.25 4.61
CA ARG A 142 -15.21 -0.72 4.67
C ARG A 142 -16.36 -0.37 3.72
N GLU A 143 -16.76 0.90 3.64
CA GLU A 143 -17.80 1.38 2.72
C GLU A 143 -17.41 1.17 1.25
N TRP A 144 -16.12 1.32 0.92
CA TRP A 144 -15.58 0.98 -0.40
C TRP A 144 -15.63 -0.54 -0.69
N GLY A 145 -15.70 -1.37 0.36
CA GLY A 145 -15.73 -2.82 0.30
C GLY A 145 -14.36 -3.47 0.49
N ALA A 146 -13.39 -2.76 1.07
CA ALA A 146 -12.13 -3.34 1.50
C ALA A 146 -12.32 -4.15 2.79
N GLN A 147 -11.50 -5.19 2.98
CA GLN A 147 -11.32 -5.82 4.29
C GLN A 147 -10.50 -4.88 5.18
N THR A 148 -10.74 -4.87 6.49
CA THR A 148 -10.04 -3.99 7.41
C THR A 148 -9.60 -4.71 8.69
N LEU A 149 -8.53 -4.20 9.29
CA LEU A 149 -8.03 -4.59 10.61
C LEU A 149 -7.63 -3.34 11.39
N VAL A 150 -8.13 -3.21 12.62
CA VAL A 150 -7.70 -2.16 13.55
C VAL A 150 -6.80 -2.80 14.60
N LEU A 151 -5.59 -2.26 14.75
CA LEU A 151 -4.63 -2.65 15.78
C LEU A 151 -4.62 -1.62 16.90
N HIS A 152 -4.40 -2.09 18.12
CA HIS A 152 -4.34 -1.24 19.30
C HIS A 152 -2.94 -0.67 19.49
N ASP A 153 -2.86 0.64 19.75
CA ASP A 153 -1.65 1.34 20.20
C ASP A 153 -0.43 1.18 19.27
N LYS A 154 -0.65 1.29 17.95
CA LYS A 154 0.41 1.22 16.92
C LYS A 154 0.84 2.58 16.35
N GLY A 155 0.29 3.68 16.88
CA GLY A 155 0.52 5.04 16.38
C GLY A 155 0.38 5.11 14.86
N HIS A 156 1.41 5.58 14.15
CA HIS A 156 1.39 5.65 12.69
C HIS A 156 2.22 4.54 12.01
N PHE A 157 2.39 3.39 12.67
CA PHE A 157 3.16 2.27 12.13
C PHE A 157 4.61 2.63 11.76
N SER A 158 5.23 3.51 12.55
CA SER A 158 6.50 4.13 12.19
C SER A 158 7.63 3.78 13.16
N ARG A 159 8.87 4.18 12.82
CA ARG A 159 10.02 4.08 13.73
C ARG A 159 9.81 4.84 15.05
N LYS A 160 8.98 5.89 15.07
CA LYS A 160 8.66 6.60 16.32
C LYS A 160 7.99 5.69 17.35
N GLU A 161 7.25 4.69 16.86
CA GLU A 161 6.58 3.67 17.67
C GLU A 161 7.41 2.37 17.78
N ASP A 162 8.70 2.40 17.37
CA ASP A 162 9.59 1.23 17.33
C ASP A 162 9.03 0.04 16.52
N ILE A 163 8.18 0.31 15.52
CA ILE A 163 7.60 -0.72 14.66
C ILE A 163 8.58 -1.08 13.56
N THR A 164 9.35 -2.14 13.80
CA THR A 164 10.31 -2.72 12.84
C THR A 164 9.79 -3.98 12.15
N GLU A 165 8.65 -4.51 12.60
CA GLU A 165 7.99 -5.71 12.07
C GLU A 165 6.47 -5.48 12.07
N LEU A 166 5.78 -6.01 11.06
CA LEU A 166 4.32 -5.91 10.97
C LEU A 166 3.72 -7.19 10.38
N PRO A 167 3.66 -8.29 11.16
CA PRO A 167 3.13 -9.58 10.72
C PRO A 167 1.75 -9.51 10.09
N GLU A 168 0.89 -8.63 10.58
CA GLU A 168 -0.48 -8.48 10.10
C GLU A 168 -0.53 -8.00 8.65
N ALA A 169 0.41 -7.13 8.23
CA ALA A 169 0.51 -6.70 6.84
C ALA A 169 1.02 -7.82 5.92
N ARG A 170 2.00 -8.61 6.39
CA ARG A 170 2.50 -9.81 5.69
C ARG A 170 1.38 -10.82 5.50
N ASP A 171 0.72 -11.19 6.59
CA ASP A 171 -0.30 -12.24 6.59
C ASP A 171 -1.50 -11.84 5.73
N ALA A 172 -1.90 -10.55 5.75
CA ALA A 172 -2.91 -10.03 4.85
C ALA A 172 -2.50 -10.20 3.38
N LEU A 173 -1.28 -9.81 2.99
CA LEU A 173 -0.83 -9.97 1.60
C LEU A 173 -0.78 -11.45 1.18
N LEU A 174 -0.30 -12.33 2.07
CA LEU A 174 -0.23 -13.76 1.80
C LEU A 174 -1.62 -14.35 1.58
N GLU A 175 -2.61 -13.96 2.38
CA GLU A 175 -4.02 -14.35 2.21
C GLU A 175 -4.57 -13.88 0.86
N LEU A 176 -4.33 -12.62 0.48
CA LEU A 176 -4.74 -12.09 -0.83
C LEU A 176 -4.11 -12.84 -2.01
N SER A 177 -3.00 -13.52 -1.77
CA SER A 177 -2.25 -14.25 -2.80
C SER A 177 -2.61 -15.73 -2.93
N ARG A 178 -3.54 -16.24 -2.11
CA ARG A 178 -3.95 -17.65 -2.15
C ARG A 178 -4.81 -18.01 -3.35
#